data_AF-A0A7J7IEN4-F1
#
_entry.id   AF-A0A7J7IEN4-F1
#
_cell.length_a   1.000
_cell.length_b   1.000
_cell.length_c   1.000
_cell.angle_alpha   90.00
_cell.angle_beta   90.00
_cell.angle_gamma   90.00
#
_symmetry.space_group_name_H-M   'P 1'
#
loop_
_entity.id
_entity.type
_entity.pdbx_description
1 polymer ?
#
loop_
_entity_poly.entity_id
_entity_poly.type
_entity_poly.pdbx_seq_one_letter_code
_entity_poly.pdbx_strand_id
1 'polypeptide(L)'
;MRPRLFLSRLYGLTLTRSSLRPSYVHHCTTDSGSLGCSTAWSCRGLCTERFGELGVARQAETGSAAPENLSNVTLGAAAATPVNGYGHILGNAHLPPIQNESYQQYAPGSKERAALKAELEALKAQFPVRIPCVVNGKEYFGDVEAVNQVMPHDHRRVIAQYRPLDEQVVHKAIQGALEARERWSRTPADERAAIFLKAAELVSQRHRYRLNAATMFGQAKNVWQAEIDAAVETIDFWRFGVKYMRDIYNMQPPEHFPRGVWNRLEWRPLEGFVAAISPFNFTAIGANLPSSPAIMGNVALWKPSPNTELSSWFVYDVLREAGLPDGVIQFLPGDGSCFGRVCFQHTALAGVHFTGSTRTFHTIWQQIACKFAAVSKLPSSCG
;
A
#
# COMPACT_ATOMS: atom_id res chain seq x y z
N MET A 1 -11.73 26.07 -54.73
CA MET A 1 -11.16 26.75 -53.54
C MET A 1 -10.18 25.79 -52.88
N ARG A 2 -8.91 26.15 -52.69
CA ARG A 2 -7.94 25.31 -51.96
C ARG A 2 -8.10 25.55 -50.44
N PRO A 3 -8.06 24.51 -49.58
CA PRO A 3 -8.14 24.69 -48.13
C PRO A 3 -6.91 25.48 -47.63
N ARG A 4 -7.14 26.47 -46.76
CA ARG A 4 -6.08 27.19 -46.04
C ARG A 4 -5.89 26.53 -44.67
N LEU A 5 -4.66 26.12 -44.37
CA LEU A 5 -4.27 25.59 -43.06
C LEU A 5 -3.99 26.77 -42.12
N PHE A 6 -4.53 26.69 -40.89
CA PHE A 6 -4.34 27.68 -39.84
C PHE A 6 -3.31 27.17 -38.83
N LEU A 7 -2.33 28.01 -38.50
CA LEU A 7 -1.31 27.73 -37.49
C LEU A 7 -1.38 28.80 -36.41
N SER A 8 -1.67 28.39 -35.17
CA SER A 8 -1.72 29.26 -33.99
C SER A 8 -0.46 29.11 -33.14
N ARG A 9 0.15 30.22 -32.73
CA ARG A 9 1.35 30.24 -31.87
C ARG A 9 1.28 31.34 -30.81
N LEU A 10 1.96 31.12 -29.69
CA LEU A 10 2.12 32.12 -28.62
C LEU A 10 3.12 33.21 -29.04
N TYR A 11 2.76 34.47 -28.75
CA TYR A 11 3.60 35.62 -29.05
C TYR A 11 4.90 35.58 -28.23
N GLY A 12 6.05 35.80 -28.89
CA GLY A 12 7.36 35.93 -28.24
C GLY A 12 8.19 34.65 -28.05
N LEU A 13 7.66 33.45 -28.37
CA LEU A 13 8.39 32.18 -28.14
C LEU A 13 9.11 31.63 -29.39
N THR A 14 8.60 31.83 -30.62
CA THR A 14 9.20 31.24 -31.85
C THR A 14 9.00 32.05 -33.14
N LEU A 15 8.80 33.37 -33.07
CA LEU A 15 8.68 34.20 -34.28
C LEU A 15 10.05 34.52 -34.89
N THR A 16 10.52 33.67 -35.80
CA THR A 16 11.62 34.01 -36.72
C THR A 16 11.05 34.31 -38.12
N ARG A 17 11.54 35.37 -38.77
CA ARG A 17 11.09 35.85 -40.10
C ARG A 17 11.09 34.75 -41.19
N SER A 18 11.86 33.67 -41.01
CA SER A 18 12.00 32.56 -41.96
C SER A 18 10.79 31.61 -42.04
N SER A 19 9.81 31.73 -41.15
CA SER A 19 8.67 30.80 -41.05
C SER A 19 7.36 31.30 -41.68
N LEU A 20 7.32 32.56 -42.14
CA LEU A 20 6.15 33.18 -42.77
C LEU A 20 6.09 32.83 -44.26
N ARG A 21 5.38 31.75 -44.61
CA ARG A 21 5.11 31.40 -46.01
C ARG A 21 3.77 32.01 -46.47
N PRO A 22 3.64 32.53 -47.71
CA PRO A 22 2.41 33.16 -48.20
C PRO A 22 1.17 32.26 -48.22
N SER A 23 1.35 30.95 -48.11
CA SER A 23 0.30 29.93 -48.20
C SER A 23 -0.44 29.66 -46.88
N TYR A 24 0.04 30.21 -45.74
CA TYR A 24 -0.53 29.95 -44.41
C TYR A 24 -1.05 31.23 -43.77
N VAL A 25 -2.16 31.12 -43.03
CA VAL A 25 -2.66 32.19 -42.17
C VAL A 25 -2.16 31.92 -40.76
N HIS A 26 -1.34 32.82 -40.24
CA HIS A 26 -0.78 32.73 -38.89
C HIS A 26 -1.63 33.54 -37.92
N HIS A 27 -2.05 32.92 -36.82
CA HIS A 27 -2.71 33.62 -35.72
C HIS A 27 -1.78 33.69 -34.51
N CYS A 28 -1.52 34.90 -34.03
CA CYS A 28 -0.68 35.12 -32.87
C CYS A 28 -1.57 35.40 -31.67
N THR A 29 -1.43 34.55 -30.64
CA THR A 29 -2.19 34.73 -29.41
C THR A 29 -1.40 35.66 -28.49
N THR A 30 -1.96 36.84 -28.22
CA THR A 30 -1.38 37.83 -27.31
C THR A 30 -2.12 37.80 -25.98
N ASP A 31 -1.39 37.58 -24.89
CA ASP A 31 -1.95 37.73 -23.54
C ASP A 31 -1.96 39.21 -23.14
N SER A 32 -3.13 39.71 -22.75
CA SER A 32 -3.29 41.02 -22.12
C SER A 32 -3.96 40.85 -20.75
N GLY A 33 -3.30 41.30 -19.70
CA GLY A 33 -3.75 41.11 -18.31
C GLY A 33 -2.89 41.85 -17.30
N SER A 34 -3.36 41.92 -16.05
CA SER A 34 -2.60 42.53 -14.96
C SER A 34 -1.26 41.82 -14.73
N LEU A 35 -0.28 42.53 -14.17
CA LEU A 35 1.09 42.03 -14.01
C LEU A 35 1.12 40.62 -13.38
N GLY A 36 0.31 40.38 -12.34
CA GLY A 36 0.23 39.08 -11.66
C GLY A 36 -0.33 37.93 -12.52
N CYS A 37 -1.30 38.20 -13.39
CA CYS A 37 -1.85 37.19 -14.31
C CYS A 37 -0.84 36.85 -15.42
N SER A 38 -0.16 37.89 -15.94
CA SER A 38 0.90 37.76 -16.95
C SER A 38 2.14 37.03 -16.41
N THR A 39 2.49 37.20 -15.13
CA THR A 39 3.60 36.46 -14.50
C THR A 39 3.30 34.96 -14.37
N ALA A 40 2.08 34.59 -13.97
CA ALA A 40 1.67 33.19 -13.86
C ALA A 40 1.66 32.48 -15.23
N TRP A 41 1.17 33.16 -16.27
CA TRP A 41 1.21 32.66 -17.65
C TRP A 41 2.64 32.56 -18.20
N SER A 42 3.51 33.53 -17.88
CA SER A 42 4.92 33.50 -18.28
C SER A 42 5.68 32.32 -17.66
N CYS A 43 5.47 32.02 -16.37
CA CYS A 43 6.08 30.85 -15.72
C CYS A 43 5.63 29.53 -16.37
N ARG A 44 4.35 29.43 -16.77
CA ARG A 44 3.81 28.25 -17.44
C ARG A 44 4.37 28.08 -18.86
N GLY A 45 4.46 29.16 -19.63
CA GLY A 45 5.06 29.14 -20.96
C GLY A 45 6.54 28.77 -20.94
N LEU A 46 7.31 29.31 -20.00
CA LEU A 46 8.74 29.00 -19.82
C LEU A 46 8.98 27.54 -19.42
N CYS A 47 8.16 26.98 -18.53
CA CYS A 47 8.28 25.56 -18.16
C CYS A 47 7.99 24.63 -19.34
N THR A 48 7.03 24.97 -20.19
CA THR A 48 6.58 24.10 -21.28
C THR A 48 7.57 24.07 -22.44
N GLU A 49 8.16 25.21 -22.82
CA GLU A 49 8.95 25.32 -24.06
C GLU A 49 10.46 25.40 -23.84
N ARG A 50 10.92 26.00 -22.72
CA ARG A 50 12.34 26.30 -22.47
C ARG A 50 13.01 25.45 -21.40
N PHE A 51 12.27 25.04 -20.37
CA PHE A 51 12.84 24.28 -19.25
C PHE A 51 12.40 22.82 -19.20
N GLY A 52 11.32 22.44 -19.90
CA GLY A 52 10.95 21.03 -20.08
C GLY A 52 11.97 20.29 -20.96
N GLU A 53 12.40 19.10 -20.55
CA GLU A 53 13.35 18.26 -21.32
C GLU A 53 12.80 17.82 -22.69
N LEU A 54 11.47 17.83 -22.84
CA LEU A 54 10.74 17.51 -24.08
C LEU A 54 10.32 18.77 -24.86
N GLY A 55 10.72 19.97 -24.42
CA GLY A 55 10.41 21.23 -25.09
C GLY A 55 11.11 21.32 -26.44
N VAL A 56 10.34 21.40 -27.53
CA VAL A 56 10.86 21.38 -28.91
C VAL A 56 11.80 22.57 -29.16
N ALA A 57 11.53 23.73 -28.57
CA ALA A 57 12.41 24.90 -28.68
C ALA A 57 13.77 24.68 -27.99
N ARG A 58 13.78 24.05 -26.79
CA ARG A 58 15.02 23.70 -26.09
C ARG A 58 15.85 22.66 -26.85
N GLN A 59 15.22 21.65 -27.43
CA GLN A 59 15.91 20.62 -28.22
C GLN A 59 16.53 21.19 -29.50
N ALA A 60 15.87 22.19 -30.12
CA ALA A 60 16.41 22.89 -31.28
C ALA A 60 17.57 23.85 -30.95
N GLU A 61 17.55 24.52 -29.79
CA GLU A 61 18.62 25.44 -29.35
C GLU A 61 19.87 24.69 -28.83
N THR A 62 19.70 23.52 -28.20
CA THR A 62 20.80 22.75 -27.58
C THR A 62 21.52 21.78 -28.53
N GLY A 63 21.04 21.62 -29.77
CA GLY A 63 21.66 20.74 -30.77
C GLY A 63 21.66 19.25 -30.41
N SER A 64 20.86 18.82 -29.43
CA SER A 64 20.87 17.45 -28.89
C SER A 64 20.04 16.44 -29.70
N ALA A 65 19.35 16.88 -30.76
CA ALA A 65 18.52 16.02 -31.59
C ALA A 65 19.19 15.73 -32.95
N ALA A 66 19.68 14.49 -33.14
CA ALA A 66 19.96 13.95 -34.47
C ALA A 66 18.64 13.63 -35.20
N PRO A 67 18.50 13.94 -36.51
CA PRO A 67 17.21 13.93 -37.22
C PRO A 67 16.57 12.55 -37.45
N GLU A 68 17.13 11.45 -36.93
CA GLU A 68 16.66 10.07 -37.20
C GLU A 68 15.97 9.36 -36.02
N ASN A 69 15.84 9.97 -34.84
CA ASN A 69 15.38 9.26 -33.63
C ASN A 69 13.87 9.38 -33.31
N LEU A 70 13.01 9.68 -34.28
CA LEU A 70 11.54 9.70 -34.07
C LEU A 70 10.81 8.44 -34.58
N SER A 71 11.54 7.41 -34.96
CA SER A 71 10.94 6.11 -35.26
C SER A 71 11.96 5.01 -35.01
N ASN A 72 11.96 4.39 -33.83
CA ASN A 72 12.30 2.98 -33.62
C ASN A 72 12.07 2.58 -32.15
N VAL A 73 11.20 1.58 -31.97
CA VAL A 73 11.02 0.81 -30.73
C VAL A 73 11.78 -0.49 -30.91
N THR A 74 12.73 -0.82 -30.03
CA THR A 74 13.05 -2.23 -29.77
C THR A 74 13.68 -2.49 -28.40
N LEU A 75 13.10 -3.50 -27.76
CA LEU A 75 13.44 -4.28 -26.57
C LEU A 75 14.93 -4.43 -26.22
N GLY A 76 15.25 -4.27 -24.93
CA GLY A 76 16.41 -4.85 -24.27
C GLY A 76 15.97 -5.61 -23.01
N ALA A 77 15.87 -6.93 -23.12
CA ALA A 77 15.49 -7.84 -22.03
C ALA A 77 16.68 -8.04 -21.06
N ALA A 78 16.43 -7.90 -19.76
CA ALA A 78 17.34 -8.35 -18.72
C ALA A 78 17.25 -9.89 -18.59
N ALA A 79 18.37 -10.58 -18.78
CA ALA A 79 18.45 -12.02 -18.56
C ALA A 79 18.44 -12.31 -17.05
N ALA A 80 17.31 -12.77 -16.53
CA ALA A 80 17.20 -13.34 -15.19
C ALA A 80 17.52 -14.84 -15.27
N THR A 81 18.65 -15.25 -14.68
CA THR A 81 19.00 -16.67 -14.50
C THR A 81 18.14 -17.33 -13.40
N PRO A 82 17.82 -18.63 -13.50
CA PRO A 82 16.87 -19.31 -12.61
C PRO A 82 17.44 -19.50 -11.20
N VAL A 83 16.62 -19.28 -10.18
CA VAL A 83 16.89 -19.76 -8.81
C VAL A 83 15.85 -20.84 -8.48
N ASN A 84 16.30 -22.09 -8.53
CA ASN A 84 15.53 -23.23 -8.03
C ASN A 84 15.74 -23.33 -6.51
N GLY A 85 14.67 -23.21 -5.74
CA GLY A 85 14.71 -23.28 -4.29
C GLY A 85 13.35 -23.57 -3.66
N TYR A 86 13.08 -24.87 -3.48
CA TYR A 86 12.04 -25.50 -2.65
C TYR A 86 10.57 -25.32 -3.06
N GLY A 87 10.04 -26.39 -3.66
CA GLY A 87 8.70 -26.51 -4.24
C GLY A 87 8.85 -26.84 -5.73
N HIS A 88 8.35 -27.99 -6.19
CA HIS A 88 8.47 -28.43 -7.60
C HIS A 88 7.69 -27.48 -8.54
N ILE A 89 8.27 -26.34 -8.88
CA ILE A 89 7.80 -25.48 -9.96
C ILE A 89 8.75 -25.70 -11.14
N LEU A 90 8.23 -26.29 -12.22
CA LEU A 90 9.01 -26.67 -13.41
C LEU A 90 9.34 -25.47 -14.33
N GLY A 91 9.16 -24.23 -13.85
CA GLY A 91 9.38 -23.01 -14.63
C GLY A 91 9.59 -21.77 -13.75
N ASN A 92 10.22 -20.74 -14.33
CA ASN A 92 10.41 -19.45 -13.66
C ASN A 92 9.12 -18.65 -13.75
N ALA A 93 8.35 -18.57 -12.65
CA ALA A 93 7.22 -17.66 -12.58
C ALA A 93 7.70 -16.21 -12.68
N HIS A 94 7.11 -15.40 -13.55
CA HIS A 94 7.34 -13.96 -13.57
C HIS A 94 6.06 -13.26 -13.18
N LEU A 95 6.17 -12.28 -12.28
CA LEU A 95 5.05 -11.42 -11.95
C LEU A 95 4.71 -10.55 -13.18
N PRO A 96 3.42 -10.30 -13.46
CA PRO A 96 3.06 -9.31 -14.47
C PRO A 96 3.61 -7.93 -14.07
N PRO A 97 3.83 -7.02 -15.04
CA PRO A 97 4.22 -5.65 -14.73
C PRO A 97 3.23 -5.01 -13.75
N ILE A 98 3.75 -4.52 -12.62
CA ILE A 98 2.94 -3.87 -11.58
C ILE A 98 2.90 -2.38 -11.85
N GLN A 99 1.68 -1.85 -11.91
CA GLN A 99 1.39 -0.43 -12.02
C GLN A 99 0.53 -0.01 -10.83
N ASN A 100 0.61 1.28 -10.48
CA ASN A 100 -0.30 1.85 -9.50
C ASN A 100 -1.75 1.70 -9.94
N GLU A 101 -2.61 1.41 -8.97
CA GLU A 101 -4.04 1.33 -9.17
C GLU A 101 -4.61 2.67 -9.61
N SER A 102 -5.49 2.64 -10.62
CA SER A 102 -6.18 3.84 -11.05
C SER A 102 -7.23 4.28 -10.01
N TYR A 103 -7.33 5.58 -9.76
CA TYR A 103 -8.34 6.14 -8.87
C TYR A 103 -9.61 6.52 -9.63
N GLN A 104 -10.76 6.38 -8.97
CA GLN A 104 -12.07 6.75 -9.49
C GLN A 104 -12.37 8.23 -9.18
N GLN A 105 -13.05 8.90 -10.12
CA GLN A 105 -13.27 10.35 -10.04
C GLN A 105 -14.57 10.78 -9.34
N TYR A 106 -15.54 9.88 -9.18
CA TYR A 106 -16.81 10.16 -8.50
C TYR A 106 -17.54 11.44 -8.98
N ALA A 107 -17.45 11.76 -10.28
CA ALA A 107 -18.07 12.93 -10.89
C ALA A 107 -19.61 12.91 -10.69
N PRO A 108 -20.31 14.06 -10.70
CA PRO A 108 -21.77 14.10 -10.69
C PRO A 108 -22.37 13.20 -11.77
N GLY A 109 -23.33 12.33 -11.40
CA GLY A 109 -23.99 11.40 -12.33
C GLY A 109 -23.18 10.15 -12.72
N SER A 110 -21.95 9.99 -12.23
CA SER A 110 -21.11 8.83 -12.53
C SER A 110 -21.59 7.54 -11.85
N LYS A 111 -21.25 6.39 -12.45
CA LYS A 111 -21.59 5.06 -11.91
C LYS A 111 -20.90 4.80 -10.57
N GLU A 112 -19.66 5.24 -10.46
CA GLU A 112 -18.81 5.11 -9.27
C GLU A 112 -19.42 5.88 -8.10
N ARG A 113 -19.93 7.09 -8.35
CA ARG A 113 -20.64 7.88 -7.33
C ARG A 113 -21.95 7.25 -6.92
N ALA A 114 -22.70 6.66 -7.85
CA ALA A 114 -23.94 5.96 -7.54
C ALA A 114 -23.67 4.70 -6.70
N ALA A 115 -22.67 3.90 -7.07
CA ALA A 115 -22.26 2.69 -6.35
C ALA A 115 -21.79 3.01 -4.93
N LEU A 116 -20.92 4.02 -4.75
CA LEU A 116 -20.48 4.43 -3.42
C LEU A 116 -21.63 4.96 -2.56
N LYS A 117 -22.57 5.71 -3.13
CA LYS A 117 -23.76 6.16 -2.39
C LYS A 117 -24.63 4.99 -1.94
N ALA A 118 -24.84 4.01 -2.80
CA ALA A 118 -25.58 2.79 -2.45
C ALA A 118 -24.88 2.04 -1.31
N GLU A 119 -23.56 1.91 -1.37
CA GLU A 119 -22.77 1.26 -0.32
C GLU A 119 -22.78 2.04 1.00
N LEU A 120 -22.72 3.37 0.96
CA LEU A 120 -22.85 4.22 2.16
C LEU A 120 -24.19 3.98 2.87
N GLU A 121 -25.30 3.91 2.13
CA GLU A 121 -26.62 3.62 2.73
C GLU A 121 -26.73 2.17 3.21
N ALA A 122 -26.20 1.20 2.45
CA ALA A 122 -26.20 -0.21 2.82
C ALA A 122 -25.38 -0.47 4.09
N LEU A 123 -24.21 0.16 4.23
CA LEU A 123 -23.36 0.04 5.41
C LEU A 123 -23.97 0.77 6.61
N LYS A 124 -24.59 1.94 6.39
CA LYS A 124 -25.28 2.68 7.44
C LYS A 124 -26.45 1.90 8.04
N ALA A 125 -27.15 1.11 7.23
CA ALA A 125 -28.22 0.23 7.70
C ALA A 125 -27.72 -0.93 8.59
N GLN A 126 -26.42 -1.26 8.54
CA GLN A 126 -25.79 -2.31 9.35
C GLN A 126 -25.23 -1.78 10.69
N PHE A 127 -25.27 -0.48 10.94
CA PHE A 127 -24.70 0.10 12.15
C PHE A 127 -25.52 -0.24 13.42
N PRO A 128 -24.85 -0.59 14.53
CA PRO A 128 -23.40 -0.79 14.67
C PRO A 128 -22.93 -2.16 14.14
N VAL A 129 -21.84 -2.18 13.38
CA VAL A 129 -21.20 -3.44 12.96
C VAL A 129 -20.49 -4.08 14.14
N ARG A 130 -20.79 -5.34 14.46
CA ARG A 130 -20.10 -6.10 15.50
C ARG A 130 -18.80 -6.67 14.95
N ILE A 131 -17.67 -6.26 15.52
CA ILE A 131 -16.32 -6.63 15.10
C ILE A 131 -15.74 -7.62 16.11
N PRO A 132 -15.43 -8.86 15.70
CA PRO A 132 -14.83 -9.85 16.56
C PRO A 132 -13.31 -9.67 16.67
N CYS A 133 -12.72 -10.22 17.73
CA CYS A 133 -11.32 -10.66 17.65
C CYS A 133 -11.28 -11.93 16.80
N VAL A 134 -10.30 -12.08 15.91
CA VAL A 134 -10.12 -13.31 15.13
C VAL A 134 -8.80 -13.95 15.51
N VAL A 135 -8.90 -15.13 16.13
CA VAL A 135 -7.75 -15.93 16.56
C VAL A 135 -7.87 -17.32 15.97
N ASN A 136 -6.89 -17.71 15.16
CA ASN A 136 -6.84 -19.01 14.48
C ASN A 136 -8.10 -19.25 13.63
N GLY A 137 -8.50 -18.24 12.86
CA GLY A 137 -9.68 -18.29 11.98
C GLY A 137 -11.03 -18.19 12.70
N LYS A 138 -11.05 -18.27 14.04
CA LYS A 138 -12.27 -18.25 14.85
C LYS A 138 -12.58 -16.84 15.32
N GLU A 139 -13.85 -16.45 15.16
CA GLU A 139 -14.37 -15.17 15.62
C GLU A 139 -14.77 -15.25 17.10
N TYR A 140 -14.28 -14.31 17.89
CA TYR A 140 -14.57 -14.16 19.31
C TYR A 140 -15.19 -12.79 19.55
N PHE A 141 -16.49 -12.78 19.85
CA PHE A 141 -17.23 -11.58 20.21
C PHE A 141 -17.14 -11.27 21.71
N GLY A 142 -17.04 -12.33 22.54
CA GLY A 142 -16.99 -12.23 24.00
C GLY A 142 -18.28 -11.77 24.67
N ASP A 143 -18.30 -11.83 26.00
CA ASP A 143 -19.48 -11.53 26.85
C ASP A 143 -19.33 -10.27 27.71
N VAL A 144 -18.26 -9.50 27.51
CA VAL A 144 -17.98 -8.23 28.23
C VAL A 144 -18.54 -7.03 27.48
N GLU A 145 -18.70 -5.91 28.20
CA GLU A 145 -19.21 -4.65 27.65
C GLU A 145 -18.41 -4.21 26.42
N ALA A 146 -19.13 -3.91 25.33
CA ALA A 146 -18.54 -3.53 24.06
C ALA A 146 -18.03 -2.08 24.07
N VAL A 147 -16.88 -1.86 23.44
CA VAL A 147 -16.36 -0.53 23.13
C VAL A 147 -16.96 -0.06 21.82
N ASN A 148 -17.44 1.18 21.81
CA ASN A 148 -18.02 1.82 20.64
C ASN A 148 -16.94 2.55 19.85
N GLN A 149 -16.83 2.26 18.56
CA GLN A 149 -16.30 3.21 17.59
C GLN A 149 -17.45 4.11 17.15
N VAL A 150 -17.31 5.41 17.36
CA VAL A 150 -18.29 6.42 16.92
C VAL A 150 -17.82 7.12 15.65
N MET A 151 -18.76 7.70 14.92
CA MET A 151 -18.47 8.53 13.75
C MET A 151 -17.79 9.84 14.20
N PRO A 152 -16.61 10.24 13.66
CA PRO A 152 -15.89 11.42 14.15
C PRO A 152 -16.60 12.77 13.95
N HIS A 153 -17.61 12.83 13.07
CA HIS A 153 -18.40 14.03 12.81
C HIS A 153 -19.84 13.95 13.35
N ASP A 154 -20.24 12.80 13.91
CA ASP A 154 -21.50 12.59 14.61
C ASP A 154 -21.28 11.61 15.77
N HIS A 155 -20.75 12.11 16.88
CA HIS A 155 -20.36 11.28 18.02
C HIS A 155 -21.52 10.50 18.67
N ARG A 156 -22.78 10.84 18.35
CA ARG A 156 -23.96 10.08 18.81
C ARG A 156 -24.18 8.81 18.00
N ARG A 157 -23.61 8.72 16.79
CA ARG A 157 -23.71 7.57 15.91
C ARG A 157 -22.59 6.57 16.19
N VAL A 158 -22.96 5.43 16.76
CA VAL A 158 -22.08 4.26 16.87
C VAL A 158 -22.05 3.54 15.52
N ILE A 159 -20.87 3.34 14.95
CA ILE A 159 -20.68 2.70 13.64
C ILE A 159 -20.15 1.27 13.76
N ALA A 160 -19.39 0.99 14.83
CA ALA A 160 -18.91 -0.34 15.14
C ALA A 160 -18.80 -0.58 16.63
N GLN A 161 -18.89 -1.85 17.00
CA GLN A 161 -18.75 -2.35 18.36
C GLN A 161 -17.75 -3.50 18.38
N TYR A 162 -16.76 -3.39 19.23
CA TYR A 162 -15.73 -4.41 19.44
C TYR A 162 -15.52 -4.60 20.93
N ARG A 163 -14.99 -5.75 21.34
CA ARG A 163 -14.72 -6.00 22.75
C ARG A 163 -13.35 -5.45 23.18
N PRO A 164 -13.17 -5.11 24.47
CA PRO A 164 -11.85 -4.94 25.04
C PRO A 164 -11.01 -6.22 24.87
N LEU A 165 -9.73 -6.04 24.56
CA LEU A 165 -8.80 -7.14 24.43
C LEU A 165 -8.53 -7.77 25.80
N ASP A 166 -8.57 -9.10 25.87
CA ASP A 166 -8.21 -9.87 27.06
C ASP A 166 -6.84 -10.51 26.84
N GLU A 167 -5.98 -10.48 27.87
CA GLU A 167 -4.64 -11.06 27.82
C GLU A 167 -4.66 -12.53 27.41
N GLN A 168 -5.65 -13.31 27.87
CA GLN A 168 -5.75 -14.72 27.50
C GLN A 168 -5.98 -14.89 26.00
N VAL A 169 -6.73 -14.00 25.38
CA VAL A 169 -6.95 -13.98 23.93
C VAL A 169 -5.64 -13.62 23.21
N VAL A 170 -4.87 -12.66 23.73
CA VAL A 170 -3.55 -12.30 23.17
C VAL A 170 -2.58 -13.48 23.25
N HIS A 171 -2.50 -14.17 24.40
CA HIS A 171 -1.67 -15.37 24.55
C HIS A 171 -2.06 -16.48 23.56
N LYS A 172 -3.37 -16.73 23.39
CA LYS A 172 -3.87 -17.69 22.38
C LYS A 172 -3.50 -17.26 20.96
N ALA A 173 -3.57 -15.97 20.66
CA ALA A 173 -3.19 -15.42 19.37
C ALA A 173 -1.69 -15.60 19.09
N ILE A 174 -0.84 -15.34 20.08
CA ILE A 174 0.61 -15.57 19.97
C ILE A 174 0.89 -17.05 19.70
N GLN A 175 0.32 -17.95 20.50
CA GLN A 175 0.53 -19.39 20.32
C GLN A 175 0.13 -19.83 18.90
N GLY A 176 -1.08 -19.48 18.48
CA GLY A 176 -1.58 -19.87 17.16
C GLY A 176 -0.81 -19.24 16.00
N ALA A 177 -0.30 -18.02 16.16
CA ALA A 177 0.60 -17.41 15.18
C ALA A 177 1.91 -18.19 15.06
N LEU A 178 2.52 -18.58 16.19
CA LEU A 178 3.75 -19.36 16.19
C LEU A 178 3.55 -20.77 15.59
N GLU A 179 2.40 -21.39 15.83
CA GLU A 179 2.02 -22.65 15.17
C GLU A 179 1.86 -22.47 13.65
N ALA A 180 1.17 -21.40 13.21
CA ALA A 180 1.01 -21.09 11.79
C ALA A 180 2.34 -20.75 11.10
N ARG A 181 3.28 -20.12 11.83
CA ARG A 181 4.61 -19.73 11.31
C ARG A 181 5.38 -20.91 10.74
N GLU A 182 5.32 -22.08 11.37
CA GLU A 182 6.03 -23.26 10.91
C GLU A 182 5.63 -23.63 9.47
N ARG A 183 4.33 -23.62 9.17
CA ARG A 183 3.86 -23.88 7.79
C ARG A 183 4.07 -22.68 6.88
N TRP A 184 3.75 -21.48 7.37
CA TRP A 184 3.74 -20.27 6.55
C TRP A 184 5.13 -19.85 6.06
N SER A 185 6.15 -19.95 6.93
CA SER A 185 7.55 -19.67 6.57
C SER A 185 8.10 -20.60 5.48
N ARG A 186 7.53 -21.81 5.36
CA ARG A 186 7.90 -22.82 4.34
C ARG A 186 6.98 -22.80 3.12
N THR A 187 5.92 -21.99 3.13
CA THR A 187 5.02 -21.84 1.98
C THR A 187 5.77 -21.13 0.85
N PRO A 188 5.78 -21.63 -0.39
CA PRO A 188 6.50 -21.00 -1.50
C PRO A 188 6.14 -19.53 -1.70
N ALA A 189 7.13 -18.71 -2.06
CA ALA A 189 6.96 -17.27 -2.23
C ALA A 189 5.80 -16.93 -3.20
N ASP A 190 5.68 -17.68 -4.28
CA ASP A 190 4.66 -17.46 -5.31
C ASP A 190 3.23 -17.77 -4.79
N GLU A 191 3.08 -18.79 -3.93
CA GLU A 191 1.79 -19.09 -3.28
C GLU A 191 1.41 -18.00 -2.28
N ARG A 192 2.38 -17.48 -1.51
CA ARG A 192 2.13 -16.34 -0.62
C ARG A 192 1.75 -15.10 -1.43
N ALA A 193 2.47 -14.82 -2.51
CA ALA A 193 2.16 -13.71 -3.42
C ALA A 193 0.75 -13.79 -4.00
N ALA A 194 0.31 -14.99 -4.43
CA ALA A 194 -1.00 -15.19 -5.02
C ALA A 194 -2.15 -14.75 -4.09
N ILE A 195 -2.01 -14.96 -2.78
CA ILE A 195 -3.01 -14.53 -1.79
C ILE A 195 -3.14 -13.01 -1.79
N PHE A 196 -2.04 -12.27 -1.69
CA PHE A 196 -2.08 -10.80 -1.63
C PHE A 196 -2.46 -10.17 -2.97
N LEU A 197 -2.07 -10.76 -4.09
CA LEU A 197 -2.54 -10.32 -5.42
C LEU A 197 -4.05 -10.56 -5.59
N LYS A 198 -4.57 -11.69 -5.10
CA LYS A 198 -6.02 -11.94 -5.06
C LYS A 198 -6.73 -10.96 -4.13
N ALA A 199 -6.16 -10.64 -2.97
CA ALA A 199 -6.70 -9.62 -2.07
C ALA A 199 -6.80 -8.25 -2.76
N ALA A 200 -5.75 -7.85 -3.50
CA ALA A 200 -5.74 -6.64 -4.30
C ALA A 200 -6.83 -6.63 -5.36
N GLU A 201 -7.06 -7.76 -6.04
CA GLU A 201 -8.13 -7.89 -7.03
C GLU A 201 -9.52 -7.81 -6.40
N LEU A 202 -9.71 -8.47 -5.26
CA LEU A 202 -10.96 -8.42 -4.50
C LEU A 202 -11.32 -6.99 -4.07
N VAL A 203 -10.33 -6.18 -3.67
CA VAL A 203 -10.57 -4.75 -3.41
C VAL A 203 -10.89 -4.01 -4.69
N SER A 204 -10.09 -4.18 -5.76
CA SER A 204 -10.28 -3.42 -7.01
C SER A 204 -11.69 -3.63 -7.59
N GLN A 205 -12.18 -4.87 -7.59
CA GLN A 205 -13.44 -5.23 -8.24
C GLN A 205 -14.68 -5.25 -7.33
N ARG A 206 -14.56 -5.76 -6.11
CA ARG A 206 -15.71 -6.12 -5.28
C ARG A 206 -15.86 -5.26 -4.03
N HIS A 207 -14.75 -5.00 -3.33
CA HIS A 207 -14.79 -4.38 -2.00
C HIS A 207 -14.39 -2.90 -1.97
N ARG A 208 -14.06 -2.30 -3.13
CA ARG A 208 -13.62 -0.90 -3.26
C ARG A 208 -14.54 0.07 -2.52
N TYR A 209 -15.82 0.04 -2.86
CA TYR A 209 -16.80 0.97 -2.28
C TYR A 209 -17.05 0.72 -0.80
N ARG A 210 -16.98 -0.55 -0.37
CA ARG A 210 -17.18 -0.93 1.03
C ARG A 210 -16.03 -0.42 1.91
N LEU A 211 -14.78 -0.57 1.45
CA LEU A 211 -13.62 0.01 2.12
C LEU A 211 -13.68 1.53 2.16
N ASN A 212 -13.98 2.18 1.04
CA ASN A 212 -14.12 3.64 1.00
C ASN A 212 -15.24 4.13 1.94
N ALA A 213 -16.41 3.50 1.93
CA ALA A 213 -17.53 3.84 2.81
C ALA A 213 -17.16 3.68 4.29
N ALA A 214 -16.52 2.57 4.67
CA ALA A 214 -16.04 2.34 6.02
C ALA A 214 -15.04 3.40 6.48
N THR A 215 -14.11 3.78 5.59
CA THR A 215 -13.13 4.84 5.86
C THR A 215 -13.77 6.23 5.96
N MET A 216 -14.75 6.54 5.12
CA MET A 216 -15.50 7.79 5.20
C MET A 216 -16.25 7.91 6.54
N PHE A 217 -16.93 6.85 6.98
CA PHE A 217 -17.65 6.84 8.25
C PHE A 217 -16.73 6.80 9.46
N GLY A 218 -15.70 5.94 9.44
CA GLY A 218 -14.81 5.71 10.58
C GLY A 218 -13.76 6.80 10.78
N GLN A 219 -13.29 7.41 9.71
CA GLN A 219 -12.17 8.36 9.74
C GLN A 219 -12.55 9.75 9.23
N ALA A 220 -13.84 9.99 8.95
CA ALA A 220 -14.37 11.26 8.46
C ALA A 220 -13.66 11.79 7.19
N LYS A 221 -13.17 10.86 6.35
CA LYS A 221 -12.55 11.22 5.07
C LYS A 221 -13.63 11.59 4.05
N ASN A 222 -13.33 12.56 3.20
CA ASN A 222 -14.14 12.77 2.00
C ASN A 222 -13.85 11.66 0.96
N VAL A 223 -14.67 11.57 -0.08
CA VAL A 223 -14.55 10.50 -1.09
C VAL A 223 -13.17 10.45 -1.77
N TRP A 224 -12.55 11.60 -2.05
CA TRP A 224 -11.23 11.64 -2.68
C TRP A 224 -10.15 11.11 -1.74
N GLN A 225 -10.19 11.51 -0.48
CA GLN A 225 -9.27 11.03 0.54
C GLN A 225 -9.46 9.54 0.82
N ALA A 226 -10.71 9.07 0.87
CA ALA A 226 -11.02 7.65 1.10
C ALA A 226 -10.59 6.80 -0.09
N GLU A 227 -10.81 7.25 -1.32
CA GLU A 227 -10.39 6.53 -2.53
C GLU A 227 -8.88 6.29 -2.57
N ILE A 228 -8.09 7.34 -2.35
CA ILE A 228 -6.63 7.22 -2.40
C ILE A 228 -6.09 6.43 -1.22
N ASP A 229 -6.60 6.65 0.00
CA ASP A 229 -6.14 5.97 1.22
C ASP A 229 -6.62 4.53 1.35
N ALA A 230 -7.91 4.26 1.13
CA ALA A 230 -8.48 2.97 1.50
C ALA A 230 -8.35 1.98 0.35
N ALA A 231 -8.92 2.29 -0.81
CA ALA A 231 -8.90 1.37 -1.94
C ALA A 231 -7.54 1.33 -2.65
N VAL A 232 -7.13 2.46 -3.24
CA VAL A 232 -5.99 2.54 -4.16
C VAL A 232 -4.70 2.14 -3.45
N GLU A 233 -4.39 2.78 -2.32
CA GLU A 233 -3.13 2.55 -1.63
C GLU A 233 -3.06 1.15 -0.97
N THR A 234 -4.19 0.55 -0.57
CA THR A 234 -4.20 -0.86 -0.10
C THR A 234 -3.88 -1.83 -1.23
N ILE A 235 -4.49 -1.65 -2.40
CA ILE A 235 -4.21 -2.44 -3.61
C ILE A 235 -2.74 -2.32 -3.98
N ASP A 236 -2.21 -1.09 -3.96
CA ASP A 236 -0.82 -0.82 -4.29
C ASP A 236 0.14 -1.43 -3.27
N PHE A 237 -0.11 -1.32 -1.96
CA PHE A 237 0.75 -1.95 -0.97
C PHE A 237 0.86 -3.46 -1.15
N TRP A 238 -0.22 -4.15 -1.50
CA TRP A 238 -0.18 -5.58 -1.75
C TRP A 238 0.53 -5.93 -3.07
N ARG A 239 0.22 -5.23 -4.17
CA ARG A 239 0.90 -5.45 -5.45
C ARG A 239 2.39 -5.14 -5.35
N PHE A 240 2.76 -3.94 -4.92
CA PHE A 240 4.16 -3.55 -4.77
C PHE A 240 4.87 -4.33 -3.66
N GLY A 241 4.19 -4.73 -2.58
CA GLY A 241 4.76 -5.62 -1.57
C GLY A 241 5.22 -6.95 -2.18
N VAL A 242 4.41 -7.54 -3.06
CA VAL A 242 4.77 -8.76 -3.81
C VAL A 242 5.92 -8.50 -4.80
N LYS A 243 5.91 -7.35 -5.50
CA LYS A 243 7.04 -6.93 -6.34
C LYS A 243 8.35 -6.90 -5.55
N TYR A 244 8.34 -6.20 -4.41
CA TYR A 244 9.54 -6.01 -3.59
C TYR A 244 10.01 -7.30 -2.95
N MET A 245 9.09 -8.20 -2.56
CA MET A 245 9.47 -9.56 -2.14
C MET A 245 10.25 -10.28 -3.25
N ARG A 246 9.80 -10.20 -4.51
CA ARG A 246 10.50 -10.82 -5.64
C ARG A 246 11.86 -10.19 -5.88
N ASP A 247 11.94 -8.85 -5.82
CA ASP A 247 13.20 -8.12 -5.96
C ASP A 247 14.21 -8.54 -4.88
N ILE A 248 13.78 -8.65 -3.62
CA ILE A 248 14.61 -9.13 -2.50
C ILE A 248 15.10 -10.56 -2.74
N TYR A 249 14.21 -11.48 -3.10
CA TYR A 249 14.57 -12.89 -3.31
C TYR A 249 15.49 -13.11 -4.52
N ASN A 250 15.49 -12.19 -5.48
CA ASN A 250 16.43 -12.21 -6.60
C ASN A 250 17.82 -11.66 -6.25
N MET A 251 18.01 -11.05 -5.08
CA MET A 251 19.34 -10.58 -4.65
C MET A 251 20.23 -11.78 -4.32
N GLN A 252 21.30 -11.97 -5.10
CA GLN A 252 22.30 -13.02 -4.91
C GLN A 252 23.71 -12.42 -4.90
N PRO A 253 24.70 -13.09 -4.26
CA PRO A 253 26.08 -12.62 -4.27
C PRO A 253 26.59 -12.44 -5.70
N PRO A 254 27.19 -11.28 -6.04
CA PRO A 254 27.66 -11.01 -7.40
C PRO A 254 28.89 -11.85 -7.77
N GLU A 255 29.62 -12.35 -6.77
CA GLU A 255 30.84 -13.14 -6.95
C GLU A 255 30.87 -14.33 -5.98
N HIS A 256 31.55 -15.39 -6.41
CA HIS A 256 31.84 -16.55 -5.58
C HIS A 256 33.34 -16.62 -5.30
N PHE A 257 33.72 -16.49 -4.03
CA PHE A 257 35.10 -16.52 -3.57
C PHE A 257 35.24 -17.40 -2.32
N PRO A 258 36.31 -18.21 -2.19
CA PRO A 258 37.37 -18.46 -3.17
C PRO A 258 36.89 -19.28 -4.38
N ARG A 259 37.71 -19.36 -5.45
CA ARG A 259 37.41 -20.18 -6.64
C ARG A 259 37.11 -21.64 -6.23
N GLY A 260 36.06 -22.21 -6.81
CA GLY A 260 35.58 -23.56 -6.49
C GLY A 260 34.50 -23.61 -5.41
N VAL A 261 34.10 -22.48 -4.83
CA VAL A 261 32.98 -22.35 -3.89
C VAL A 261 31.77 -21.75 -4.61
N TRP A 262 30.55 -22.16 -4.25
CA TRP A 262 29.30 -21.53 -4.68
C TRP A 262 28.59 -20.90 -3.48
N ASN A 263 28.55 -19.58 -3.44
CA ASN A 263 27.87 -18.82 -2.40
C ASN A 263 26.42 -18.53 -2.81
N ARG A 264 25.46 -18.73 -1.88
CA ARG A 264 24.05 -18.41 -2.08
C ARG A 264 23.52 -17.61 -0.90
N LEU A 265 22.73 -16.58 -1.18
CA LEU A 265 22.01 -15.83 -0.15
C LEU A 265 20.61 -16.43 0.02
N GLU A 266 20.24 -16.68 1.28
CA GLU A 266 18.90 -17.12 1.67
C GLU A 266 18.27 -16.08 2.59
N TRP A 267 17.06 -15.64 2.24
CA TRP A 267 16.27 -14.74 3.07
C TRP A 267 15.27 -15.54 3.88
N ARG A 268 15.41 -15.51 5.20
CA ARG A 268 14.49 -16.20 6.13
C ARG A 268 13.57 -15.20 6.83
N PRO A 269 12.30 -15.55 7.08
CA PRO A 269 11.46 -14.76 7.96
C PRO A 269 12.01 -14.78 9.39
N LEU A 270 11.56 -13.82 10.19
CA LEU A 270 11.94 -13.66 11.59
C LEU A 270 11.56 -14.89 12.43
N GLU A 271 12.36 -15.16 13.45
CA GLU A 271 12.11 -16.22 14.43
C GLU A 271 11.14 -15.73 15.51
N GLY A 272 9.83 -15.75 15.19
CA GLY A 272 8.77 -15.38 16.10
C GLY A 272 7.60 -14.68 15.40
N PHE A 273 6.89 -13.82 16.11
CA PHE A 273 5.78 -13.04 15.57
C PHE A 273 6.12 -11.54 15.47
N VAL A 274 5.42 -10.85 14.56
CA VAL A 274 5.47 -9.40 14.41
C VAL A 274 4.25 -8.77 15.08
N ALA A 275 4.45 -7.81 15.97
CA ALA A 275 3.37 -6.96 16.47
C ALA A 275 3.10 -5.85 15.45
N ALA A 276 1.98 -5.92 14.74
CA ALA A 276 1.56 -4.94 13.75
C ALA A 276 0.53 -3.99 14.37
N ILE A 277 0.92 -2.74 14.65
CA ILE A 277 0.10 -1.77 15.38
C ILE A 277 -0.17 -0.57 14.47
N SER A 278 -1.42 -0.44 14.03
CA SER A 278 -1.78 0.52 12.99
C SER A 278 -2.39 1.82 13.52
N PRO A 279 -2.17 2.94 12.82
CA PRO A 279 -2.67 4.25 13.23
C PRO A 279 -4.14 4.39 12.81
N PHE A 280 -4.74 5.51 13.17
CA PHE A 280 -6.12 5.82 12.79
C PHE A 280 -6.25 6.56 11.45
N ASN A 281 -5.18 7.12 10.91
CA ASN A 281 -5.28 8.12 9.84
C ASN A 281 -5.27 7.53 8.42
N PHE A 282 -4.78 6.30 8.23
CA PHE A 282 -4.77 5.62 6.93
C PHE A 282 -5.20 4.16 7.05
N THR A 283 -6.24 3.78 6.30
CA THR A 283 -6.70 2.39 6.18
C THR A 283 -5.65 1.53 5.47
N ALA A 284 -5.01 2.05 4.41
CA ALA A 284 -3.96 1.31 3.71
C ALA A 284 -2.73 1.02 4.57
N ILE A 285 -2.32 1.95 5.44
CA ILE A 285 -1.25 1.68 6.41
C ILE A 285 -1.67 0.53 7.34
N GLY A 286 -2.94 0.52 7.77
CA GLY A 286 -3.54 -0.58 8.52
C GLY A 286 -3.43 -1.93 7.81
N ALA A 287 -3.73 -1.98 6.51
CA ALA A 287 -3.57 -3.18 5.70
C ALA A 287 -2.10 -3.61 5.55
N ASN A 288 -1.19 -2.65 5.34
CA ASN A 288 0.21 -2.92 5.02
C ASN A 288 1.02 -3.41 6.22
N LEU A 289 0.80 -2.85 7.41
CA LEU A 289 1.56 -3.18 8.62
C LEU A 289 1.60 -4.69 8.94
N PRO A 290 0.49 -5.44 8.90
CA PRO A 290 0.51 -6.89 9.07
C PRO A 290 0.82 -7.64 7.75
N SER A 291 0.45 -7.09 6.59
CA SER A 291 0.60 -7.79 5.30
C SER A 291 2.04 -7.84 4.83
N SER A 292 2.80 -6.75 4.95
CA SER A 292 4.21 -6.68 4.54
C SER A 292 5.09 -7.78 5.17
N PRO A 293 5.08 -7.98 6.51
CA PRO A 293 5.79 -9.11 7.11
C PRO A 293 5.20 -10.45 6.69
N ALA A 294 3.88 -10.57 6.52
CA ALA A 294 3.22 -11.80 6.08
C ALA A 294 3.61 -12.23 4.65
N ILE A 295 3.73 -11.29 3.71
CA ILE A 295 4.25 -11.52 2.35
C ILE A 295 5.64 -12.18 2.42
N MET A 296 6.50 -11.71 3.33
CA MET A 296 7.84 -12.24 3.55
C MET A 296 7.89 -13.56 4.36
N GLY A 297 6.74 -14.16 4.68
CA GLY A 297 6.65 -15.44 5.38
C GLY A 297 6.63 -15.34 6.91
N ASN A 298 6.45 -14.15 7.48
CA ASN A 298 6.26 -13.96 8.92
C ASN A 298 4.79 -14.12 9.31
N VAL A 299 4.52 -14.24 10.61
CA VAL A 299 3.17 -14.17 11.17
C VAL A 299 3.02 -12.87 11.97
N ALA A 300 1.81 -12.31 11.99
CA ALA A 300 1.57 -11.02 12.61
C ALA A 300 0.36 -11.03 13.55
N LEU A 301 0.47 -10.29 14.64
CA LEU A 301 -0.64 -9.92 15.50
C LEU A 301 -1.02 -8.48 15.17
N TRP A 302 -2.17 -8.30 14.53
CA TRP A 302 -2.63 -6.99 14.09
C TRP A 302 -3.54 -6.35 15.12
N LYS A 303 -3.07 -5.25 15.71
CA LYS A 303 -3.82 -4.40 16.63
C LYS A 303 -4.16 -3.06 15.97
N PRO A 304 -5.34 -2.91 15.35
CA PRO A 304 -5.77 -1.65 14.76
C PRO A 304 -6.00 -0.54 15.80
N SER A 305 -6.07 0.71 15.35
CA SER A 305 -6.50 1.80 16.23
C SER A 305 -8.00 1.69 16.54
N PRO A 306 -8.43 2.01 17.78
CA PRO A 306 -9.84 2.15 18.17
C PRO A 306 -10.72 2.97 17.21
N ASN A 307 -10.10 3.93 16.49
CA ASN A 307 -10.79 4.84 15.58
C ASN A 307 -10.88 4.31 14.14
N THR A 308 -10.36 3.11 13.86
CA THR A 308 -10.31 2.49 12.53
C THR A 308 -10.75 1.04 12.52
N GLU A 309 -11.44 0.59 13.57
CA GLU A 309 -11.83 -0.82 13.72
C GLU A 309 -12.70 -1.28 12.54
N LEU A 310 -13.68 -0.47 12.14
CA LEU A 310 -14.58 -0.77 11.02
C LEU A 310 -13.84 -1.00 9.68
N SER A 311 -12.96 -0.08 9.29
CA SER A 311 -12.22 -0.22 8.03
C SER A 311 -11.17 -1.33 8.10
N SER A 312 -10.51 -1.50 9.25
CA SER A 312 -9.54 -2.58 9.49
C SER A 312 -10.20 -3.96 9.45
N TRP A 313 -11.42 -4.08 9.99
CA TRP A 313 -12.20 -5.32 9.93
C TRP A 313 -12.49 -5.73 8.49
N PHE A 314 -12.93 -4.79 7.64
CA PHE A 314 -13.21 -5.11 6.23
C PHE A 314 -11.94 -5.42 5.43
N VAL A 315 -10.80 -4.79 5.74
CA VAL A 315 -9.51 -5.20 5.17
C VAL A 315 -9.17 -6.64 5.59
N TYR A 316 -9.34 -6.98 6.86
CA TYR A 316 -9.09 -8.33 7.36
C TYR A 316 -10.02 -9.36 6.71
N ASP A 317 -11.30 -9.02 6.53
CA ASP A 317 -12.29 -9.87 5.84
C ASP A 317 -11.89 -10.17 4.39
N VAL A 318 -11.36 -9.15 3.67
CA VAL A 318 -10.80 -9.33 2.33
C VAL A 318 -9.61 -10.30 2.33
N LEU A 319 -8.71 -10.20 3.31
CA LEU A 319 -7.57 -11.12 3.41
C LEU A 319 -8.05 -12.56 3.65
N ARG A 320 -9.10 -12.77 4.46
CA ARG A 320 -9.72 -14.09 4.64
C ARG A 320 -10.33 -14.61 3.35
N GLU A 321 -11.10 -13.79 2.63
CA GLU A 321 -11.69 -14.16 1.33
C GLU A 321 -10.61 -14.47 0.27
N ALA A 322 -9.47 -13.77 0.34
CA ALA A 322 -8.32 -14.03 -0.51
C ALA A 322 -7.70 -15.41 -0.26
N GLY A 323 -7.90 -15.99 0.93
CA GLY A 323 -7.38 -17.30 1.32
C GLY A 323 -6.14 -17.22 2.20
N LEU A 324 -5.96 -16.11 2.94
CA LEU A 324 -4.93 -16.02 3.96
C LEU A 324 -5.15 -17.15 4.99
N PRO A 325 -4.15 -18.01 5.25
CA PRO A 325 -4.32 -19.11 6.19
C PRO A 325 -4.57 -18.60 7.62
N ASP A 326 -5.39 -19.36 8.34
CA ASP A 326 -5.67 -19.11 9.75
C ASP A 326 -4.37 -19.02 10.57
N GLY A 327 -4.29 -18.01 11.43
CA GLY A 327 -3.14 -17.76 12.31
C GLY A 327 -2.00 -16.95 11.68
N VAL A 328 -1.96 -16.77 10.34
CA VAL A 328 -0.91 -15.95 9.70
C VAL A 328 -1.03 -14.47 10.10
N ILE A 329 -2.24 -13.93 10.08
CA ILE A 329 -2.57 -12.63 10.69
C ILE A 329 -3.70 -12.85 11.69
N GLN A 330 -3.43 -12.53 12.96
CA GLN A 330 -4.42 -12.54 14.04
C GLN A 330 -5.00 -11.13 14.18
N PHE A 331 -6.32 -10.98 14.08
CA PHE A 331 -6.98 -9.67 14.18
C PHE A 331 -7.44 -9.40 15.61
N LEU A 332 -6.82 -8.42 16.26
CA LEU A 332 -6.95 -8.16 17.70
C LEU A 332 -7.40 -6.70 17.94
N PRO A 333 -8.66 -6.37 17.62
CA PRO A 333 -9.23 -5.06 17.96
C PRO A 333 -9.22 -4.88 19.47
N GLY A 334 -9.01 -3.64 19.93
CA GLY A 334 -9.00 -3.35 21.36
C GLY A 334 -7.80 -2.58 21.90
N ASP A 335 -7.73 -2.56 23.22
CA ASP A 335 -6.85 -1.67 23.97
C ASP A 335 -5.36 -1.96 23.75
N GLY A 336 -4.60 -0.88 23.52
CA GLY A 336 -3.17 -0.93 23.30
C GLY A 336 -2.37 -1.31 24.55
N SER A 337 -2.87 -1.02 25.76
CA SER A 337 -2.15 -1.33 26.99
C SER A 337 -2.17 -2.83 27.29
N CYS A 338 -3.33 -3.48 27.14
CA CYS A 338 -3.46 -4.93 27.25
C CYS A 338 -2.61 -5.65 26.21
N PHE A 339 -2.72 -5.26 24.93
CA PHE A 339 -1.90 -5.82 23.86
C PHE A 339 -0.40 -5.68 24.14
N GLY A 340 0.04 -4.47 24.52
CA GLY A 340 1.45 -4.18 24.76
C GLY A 340 2.04 -4.94 25.95
N ARG A 341 1.28 -5.06 27.05
CA ARG A 341 1.71 -5.79 28.26
C ARG A 341 2.07 -7.24 27.96
N VAL A 342 1.26 -7.90 27.11
CA VAL A 342 1.50 -9.29 26.72
C VAL A 342 2.55 -9.38 25.61
N CYS A 343 2.34 -8.68 24.49
CA CYS A 343 3.18 -8.82 23.29
C CYS A 343 4.62 -8.39 23.52
N PHE A 344 4.87 -7.24 24.16
CA PHE A 344 6.23 -6.69 24.29
C PHE A 344 7.10 -7.39 25.32
N GLN A 345 6.49 -8.16 26.22
CA GLN A 345 7.20 -9.00 27.18
C GLN A 345 7.40 -10.43 26.67
N HIS A 346 6.71 -10.83 25.60
CA HIS A 346 6.80 -12.20 25.08
C HIS A 346 8.17 -12.50 24.47
N THR A 347 8.75 -13.65 24.79
CA THR A 347 10.09 -14.05 24.33
C THR A 347 10.17 -14.15 22.81
N ALA A 348 9.14 -14.71 22.18
CA ALA A 348 9.01 -14.86 20.72
C ALA A 348 8.57 -13.60 19.95
N LEU A 349 8.53 -12.41 20.58
CA LEU A 349 8.35 -11.17 19.83
C LEU A 349 9.63 -10.91 19.01
N ALA A 350 9.51 -10.96 17.69
CA ALA A 350 10.65 -10.83 16.77
C ALA A 350 10.72 -9.46 16.09
N GLY A 351 9.62 -8.73 16.04
CA GLY A 351 9.60 -7.38 15.47
C GLY A 351 8.35 -6.61 15.83
N VAL A 352 8.43 -5.28 15.75
CA VAL A 352 7.29 -4.39 15.83
C VAL A 352 7.21 -3.58 14.55
N HIS A 353 6.08 -3.68 13.87
CA HIS A 353 5.74 -2.83 12.74
C HIS A 353 4.68 -1.85 13.23
N PHE A 354 5.08 -0.60 13.46
CA PHE A 354 4.26 0.41 14.12
C PHE A 354 4.20 1.67 13.28
N THR A 355 3.02 2.28 13.23
CA THR A 355 2.88 3.68 12.83
C THR A 355 1.94 4.37 13.81
N GLY A 356 2.35 5.52 14.31
CA GLY A 356 1.60 6.30 15.31
C GLY A 356 2.45 7.41 15.90
N SER A 357 2.08 7.89 17.09
CA SER A 357 2.77 9.03 17.70
C SER A 357 4.17 8.67 18.22
N THR A 358 5.10 9.63 18.18
CA THR A 358 6.44 9.51 18.78
C THR A 358 6.39 9.12 20.26
N ARG A 359 5.41 9.67 21.01
CA ARG A 359 5.22 9.34 22.43
C ARG A 359 4.92 7.85 22.61
N THR A 360 3.99 7.31 21.83
CA THR A 360 3.66 5.88 21.86
C THR A 360 4.86 5.03 21.44
N PHE A 361 5.59 5.44 20.40
CA PHE A 361 6.81 4.76 19.97
C PHE A 361 7.85 4.68 21.10
N HIS A 362 8.12 5.77 21.81
CA HIS A 362 9.04 5.78 22.95
C HIS A 362 8.60 4.79 24.04
N THR A 363 7.30 4.72 24.35
CA THR A 363 6.77 3.75 25.31
C THR A 363 7.01 2.30 24.86
N ILE A 364 6.69 1.99 23.60
CA ILE A 364 6.93 0.66 23.02
C ILE A 364 8.42 0.31 23.08
N TRP A 365 9.27 1.24 22.64
CA TRP A 365 10.72 1.07 22.62
C TRP A 365 11.29 0.80 24.00
N GLN A 366 10.87 1.56 25.02
CA GLN A 366 11.28 1.36 26.41
C GLN A 366 10.87 -0.02 26.93
N GLN A 367 9.61 -0.42 26.69
CA GLN A 367 9.11 -1.74 27.14
C GLN A 367 9.91 -2.90 26.56
N ILE A 368 10.30 -2.79 25.28
CA ILE A 368 11.11 -3.80 24.59
C ILE A 368 12.57 -3.77 25.07
N ALA A 369 13.16 -2.57 25.22
CA ALA A 369 14.54 -2.43 25.69
C ALA A 369 14.74 -2.98 27.12
N CYS A 370 13.79 -2.71 28.02
CA CYS A 370 13.82 -3.26 29.38
C CYS A 370 13.78 -4.79 29.40
N LYS A 371 13.06 -5.43 28.48
CA LYS A 371 13.07 -6.89 28.30
C LYS A 371 14.46 -7.37 27.90
N PHE A 372 15.09 -6.78 26.87
CA PHE A 372 16.41 -7.21 26.43
C PHE A 372 17.47 -7.14 27.53
N ALA A 373 17.41 -6.10 28.38
CA ALA A 373 18.28 -5.99 29.55
C ALA A 373 18.05 -7.10 30.59
N ALA A 374 16.84 -7.67 30.65
CA ALA A 374 16.46 -8.74 31.58
C ALA A 374 16.71 -10.16 31.05
N VAL A 375 16.93 -10.33 29.74
CA VAL A 375 17.20 -11.65 29.12
C VAL A 375 18.69 -11.96 29.21
N SER A 376 19.07 -12.88 30.11
CA SER A 376 20.45 -13.26 30.41
C SER A 376 21.11 -14.18 29.38
N LYS A 377 20.37 -14.65 28.36
CA LYS A 377 20.89 -15.48 27.26
C LYS A 377 20.31 -14.99 25.93
N LEU A 378 21.16 -14.45 25.07
CA LEU A 378 20.83 -14.25 23.65
C LEU A 378 20.54 -15.61 23.00
N PRO A 379 19.60 -15.72 22.05
CA PRO A 379 19.39 -16.93 21.28
C PRO A 379 20.71 -17.36 20.65
N SER A 380 21.04 -18.64 20.80
CA SER A 380 22.31 -19.26 20.36
C SER A 380 22.43 -19.41 18.83
N SER A 381 21.63 -18.69 18.04
CA SER A 381 21.54 -18.80 16.58
C SER A 381 22.08 -17.57 15.84
N CYS A 382 23.02 -16.83 16.42
CA CYS A 382 24.02 -16.12 15.62
C CYS A 382 25.04 -17.14 15.11
N GLY A 383 24.67 -17.88 14.07
CA GLY A 383 25.54 -18.80 13.32
C GLY A 383 25.79 -18.28 11.93
#